data_AF-A0AAU7PYH1-F1
#
_entry.id   AF-A0AAU7PYH1-F1
#
_cell.length_a   1.000
_cell.length_b   1.000
_cell.length_c   1.000
_cell.angle_alpha   90.00
_cell.angle_beta   90.00
_cell.angle_gamma   90.00
#
_symmetry.space_group_name_H-M   'P 1'
#
loop_
_entity.id
_entity.type
_entity.pdbx_description
1 polymer ?
#
loop_
_entity_poly.entity_id
_entity_poly.type
_entity_poly.pdbx_seq_one_letter_code
_entity_poly.pdbx_strand_id
1 'polypeptide(L)'
;MRKSVVLLGTSLLLLTACGQKSGQNQSGDSKTGSSVVKKDSVVTRSFQQKQTVQGIEQTLTQTISYEGKTFKKFVINLEQILPENMKSALAGQDLESTKPYLISAFEKAAGLDKFKSLGGVDVKTDITKDYIIKVTINIDMSKINLDEASKLDTYGSMFSTIKNLTPKQYIESVKAAGAKEVANP
;
A
#
# COMPACT_ATOMS: atom_id res chain seq x y z
N MET A 1 -10.56 -38.00 -46.40
CA MET A 1 -11.95 -37.94 -45.88
C MET A 1 -11.84 -38.12 -44.37
N ARG A 2 -12.14 -37.14 -43.52
CA ARG A 2 -13.49 -36.68 -43.16
C ARG A 2 -13.46 -35.18 -42.81
N LYS A 3 -14.52 -34.51 -43.26
CA LYS A 3 -14.86 -33.11 -43.04
C LYS A 3 -15.25 -32.90 -41.57
N SER A 4 -14.99 -31.71 -41.04
CA SER A 4 -15.97 -30.93 -40.27
C SER A 4 -15.50 -29.48 -40.15
N VAL A 5 -16.17 -28.62 -40.91
CA VAL A 5 -16.23 -27.16 -40.75
C VAL A 5 -17.35 -26.88 -39.76
N VAL A 6 -17.11 -26.09 -38.72
CA VAL A 6 -18.16 -25.24 -38.12
C VAL A 6 -17.52 -23.91 -37.70
N LEU A 7 -17.83 -22.88 -38.47
CA LEU A 7 -17.79 -21.46 -38.10
C LEU A 7 -18.89 -21.16 -37.10
N LEU A 8 -18.55 -20.55 -35.96
CA LEU A 8 -19.41 -19.72 -35.10
C LEU A 8 -18.42 -18.84 -34.31
N GLY A 9 -18.37 -17.51 -34.35
CA GLY A 9 -19.39 -16.51 -34.64
C GLY A 9 -19.16 -15.42 -33.58
N THR A 10 -18.53 -14.32 -33.99
CA THR A 10 -18.23 -13.14 -33.16
C THR A 10 -19.54 -12.57 -32.61
N SER A 11 -19.63 -12.30 -31.31
CA SER A 11 -20.72 -11.49 -30.75
C SER A 11 -20.21 -10.58 -29.65
N LEU A 12 -20.07 -9.32 -30.06
CA LEU A 12 -19.86 -8.13 -29.27
C LEU A 12 -21.14 -7.87 -28.46
N LEU A 13 -21.11 -7.99 -27.14
CA LEU A 13 -22.20 -7.52 -26.29
C LEU A 13 -21.94 -6.06 -25.92
N LEU A 14 -22.48 -5.16 -26.75
CA LEU A 14 -22.74 -3.78 -26.40
C LEU A 14 -23.90 -3.76 -25.40
N LEU A 15 -23.64 -3.38 -24.15
CA LEU A 15 -24.69 -3.03 -23.19
C LEU A 15 -25.18 -1.60 -23.47
N THR A 16 -26.09 -1.47 -24.43
CA THR A 16 -26.95 -0.29 -24.55
C THR A 16 -28.07 -0.40 -23.52
N ALA A 17 -27.98 0.38 -22.45
CA ALA A 17 -29.12 0.63 -21.58
C ALA A 17 -30.01 1.71 -22.22
N CYS A 18 -31.06 1.29 -22.91
CA CYS A 18 -32.19 2.15 -23.25
C CYS A 18 -33.09 2.28 -22.01
N GLY A 19 -33.16 3.48 -21.45
CA GLY A 19 -34.24 3.91 -20.57
C GLY A 19 -34.91 5.11 -21.23
N GLN A 20 -36.14 4.91 -21.74
CA GLN A 20 -36.94 5.95 -22.39
C GLN A 20 -38.26 6.08 -21.63
N LYS A 21 -38.51 7.25 -21.02
CA LYS A 21 -39.90 7.73 -20.81
C LYS A 21 -39.96 9.26 -20.78
N SER A 22 -40.32 9.77 -21.96
CA SER A 22 -41.13 10.96 -22.31
C SER A 22 -41.48 12.01 -21.26
N GLY A 23 -41.20 13.27 -21.62
CA GLY A 23 -41.86 14.48 -21.14
C GLY A 23 -41.23 15.74 -21.75
N GLN A 24 -41.72 16.18 -22.90
CA GLN A 24 -41.27 17.37 -23.64
C GLN A 24 -42.15 18.57 -23.29
N ASN A 25 -41.58 19.71 -22.86
CA ASN A 25 -41.69 21.00 -23.57
C ASN A 25 -41.01 22.20 -22.86
N GLN A 26 -40.23 22.89 -23.69
CA GLN A 26 -40.03 24.35 -23.83
C GLN A 26 -39.34 25.20 -22.75
N SER A 27 -38.18 25.72 -23.20
CA SER A 27 -37.78 27.14 -23.25
C SER A 27 -37.46 27.87 -21.95
N GLY A 28 -36.21 28.33 -21.88
CA GLY A 28 -35.89 29.55 -21.15
C GLY A 28 -34.64 29.45 -20.29
N ASP A 29 -33.67 30.28 -20.67
CA ASP A 29 -32.69 30.92 -19.79
C ASP A 29 -31.39 30.18 -19.45
N SER A 30 -30.38 30.53 -20.24
CA SER A 30 -29.05 30.95 -19.79
C SER A 30 -28.81 30.91 -18.28
N LYS A 31 -28.09 29.88 -17.83
CA LYS A 31 -27.13 30.04 -16.74
C LYS A 31 -25.98 29.05 -16.93
N THR A 32 -24.81 29.64 -17.13
CA THR A 32 -23.49 29.04 -16.99
C THR A 32 -23.41 28.25 -15.68
N GLY A 33 -23.78 26.97 -15.75
CA GLY A 33 -23.53 25.99 -14.71
C GLY A 33 -22.05 25.67 -14.74
N SER A 34 -21.24 26.53 -14.12
CA SER A 34 -19.85 26.26 -13.79
C SER A 34 -19.83 24.88 -13.14
N SER A 35 -19.32 23.88 -13.85
CA SER A 35 -19.09 22.55 -13.30
C SER A 35 -18.06 22.75 -12.20
N VAL A 36 -18.53 22.93 -10.97
CA VAL A 36 -17.69 22.88 -9.78
C VAL A 36 -17.17 21.46 -9.75
N VAL A 37 -15.99 21.27 -10.33
CA VAL A 37 -15.19 20.06 -10.15
C VAL A 37 -15.05 19.94 -8.65
N LYS A 38 -15.77 18.98 -8.05
CA LYS A 38 -15.60 18.65 -6.64
C LYS A 38 -14.12 18.28 -6.50
N LYS A 39 -13.37 19.15 -5.84
CA LYS A 39 -11.99 18.86 -5.48
C LYS A 39 -12.08 17.66 -4.55
N ASP A 40 -11.55 16.52 -5.00
CA ASP A 40 -11.54 15.31 -4.17
C ASP A 40 -10.85 15.66 -2.85
N SER A 41 -11.50 15.40 -1.73
CA SER A 41 -10.87 15.55 -0.42
C SER A 41 -9.86 14.43 -0.22
N VAL A 42 -8.76 14.70 0.48
CA VAL A 42 -7.81 13.64 0.87
C VAL A 42 -8.52 12.61 1.74
N VAL A 43 -8.46 11.35 1.33
CA VAL A 43 -8.99 10.20 2.07
C VAL A 43 -7.81 9.44 2.68
N THR A 44 -7.91 9.07 3.95
CA THR A 44 -6.91 8.27 4.67
C THR A 44 -7.54 7.02 5.24
N ARG A 45 -6.94 5.86 4.97
CA ARG A 45 -7.38 4.55 5.47
C ARG A 45 -6.20 3.72 5.99
N SER A 46 -6.41 2.98 7.06
CA SER A 46 -5.41 2.09 7.64
C SER A 46 -5.82 0.62 7.56
N PHE A 47 -4.86 -0.24 7.23
CA PHE A 47 -5.05 -1.68 7.09
C PHE A 47 -4.00 -2.42 7.89
N GLN A 48 -4.42 -3.38 8.71
CA GLN A 48 -3.54 -4.20 9.53
C GLN A 48 -3.56 -5.66 9.09
N GLN A 49 -2.39 -6.28 9.06
CA GLN A 49 -2.21 -7.69 8.77
C GLN A 49 -1.17 -8.30 9.70
N LYS A 50 -1.48 -9.47 10.25
CA LYS A 50 -0.46 -10.34 10.86
C LYS A 50 0.13 -11.23 9.77
N GLN A 51 1.44 -11.36 9.78
CA GLN A 51 2.15 -12.21 8.84
C GLN A 51 3.36 -12.86 9.52
N THR A 52 3.83 -13.96 8.95
CA THR A 52 5.04 -14.65 9.41
C THR A 52 6.07 -14.57 8.30
N VAL A 53 7.21 -13.95 8.57
CA VAL A 53 8.33 -13.87 7.60
C VAL A 53 9.54 -14.53 8.22
N GLN A 54 10.10 -15.51 7.51
CA GLN A 54 11.22 -16.34 7.99
C GLN A 54 10.94 -16.97 9.38
N GLY A 55 9.70 -17.37 9.64
CA GLY A 55 9.29 -17.97 10.92
C GLY A 55 9.06 -16.97 12.06
N ILE A 56 9.21 -15.66 11.83
CA ILE A 56 9.01 -14.62 12.84
C ILE A 56 7.66 -13.94 12.61
N GLU A 57 6.82 -13.90 13.64
CA GLU A 57 5.56 -13.18 13.61
C GLU A 57 5.79 -11.67 13.62
N GLN A 58 5.05 -10.98 12.77
CA GLN A 58 5.05 -9.54 12.70
C GLN A 58 3.66 -8.99 12.36
N THR A 59 3.36 -7.83 12.92
CA THR A 59 2.15 -7.07 12.63
C THR A 59 2.51 -5.89 11.74
N LEU A 60 1.93 -5.85 10.55
CA LEU A 60 2.10 -4.79 9.57
C LEU A 60 0.84 -3.93 9.54
N THR A 61 0.98 -2.62 9.72
CA THR A 61 -0.11 -1.65 9.53
C THR A 61 0.29 -0.67 8.43
N GLN A 62 -0.54 -0.57 7.38
CA GLN A 62 -0.34 0.34 6.26
C GLN A 62 -1.43 1.41 6.29
N THR A 63 -1.04 2.67 6.42
CA THR A 63 -1.92 3.84 6.32
C THR A 63 -1.70 4.52 4.98
N ILE A 64 -2.76 4.65 4.20
CA ILE A 64 -2.74 5.11 2.81
C ILE A 64 -3.56 6.38 2.73
N SER A 65 -2.94 7.47 2.28
CA SER A 65 -3.61 8.73 1.97
C SER A 65 -3.63 8.96 0.47
N TYR A 66 -4.80 9.26 -0.10
CA TYR A 66 -4.99 9.49 -1.52
C TYR A 66 -6.03 10.58 -1.81
N GLU A 67 -5.93 11.19 -2.99
CA GLU A 67 -6.86 12.21 -3.49
C GLU A 67 -7.28 11.80 -4.92
N GLY A 68 -8.56 11.49 -5.11
CA GLY A 68 -9.07 10.91 -6.35
C GLY A 68 -8.33 9.62 -6.73
N LYS A 69 -7.61 9.65 -7.86
CA LYS A 69 -6.82 8.52 -8.37
C LYS A 69 -5.33 8.59 -8.02
N THR A 70 -4.92 9.56 -7.20
CA THR A 70 -3.51 9.85 -6.93
C THR A 70 -3.16 9.51 -5.49
N PHE A 71 -2.14 8.70 -5.27
CA PHE A 71 -1.58 8.49 -3.94
C PHE A 71 -0.85 9.74 -3.46
N LYS A 72 -1.00 10.05 -2.16
CA LYS A 72 -0.35 11.20 -1.51
C LYS A 72 0.71 10.76 -0.51
N LYS A 73 0.38 9.76 0.32
CA LYS A 73 1.27 9.30 1.39
C LYS A 73 1.02 7.83 1.70
N PHE A 74 2.08 7.10 2.00
CA PHE A 74 2.01 5.84 2.72
C PHE A 74 2.73 5.98 4.06
N VAL A 75 2.16 5.39 5.11
CA VAL A 75 2.85 5.14 6.38
C VAL A 75 2.79 3.65 6.64
N ILE A 76 3.94 3.02 6.78
CA ILE A 76 4.03 1.60 7.12
C ILE A 76 4.57 1.50 8.54
N ASN A 77 3.82 0.85 9.42
CA ASN A 77 4.27 0.50 10.76
C ASN A 77 4.42 -1.01 10.84
N LEU A 78 5.60 -1.46 11.26
CA LEU A 78 5.91 -2.85 11.51
C LEU A 78 6.20 -3.03 13.00
N GLU A 79 5.55 -4.01 13.61
CA GLU A 79 5.91 -4.50 14.93
C GLU A 79 6.31 -5.96 14.83
N GLN A 80 7.55 -6.28 15.20
CA GLN A 80 8.08 -7.64 15.19
C GLN A 80 8.57 -7.99 16.59
N ILE A 81 8.03 -9.06 17.15
CA ILE A 81 8.48 -9.58 18.45
C ILE A 81 9.74 -10.43 18.19
N LEU A 82 10.84 -10.14 18.89
CA LEU A 82 12.01 -11.01 18.80
C LEU A 82 11.67 -12.42 19.28
N PRO A 83 12.06 -13.48 18.56
CA PRO A 83 11.92 -14.86 19.02
C PRO A 83 12.64 -15.11 20.35
N GLU A 84 12.15 -16.05 21.16
CA GLU A 84 12.66 -16.33 22.51
C GLU A 84 14.15 -16.72 22.54
N ASN A 85 14.66 -17.40 21.51
CA ASN A 85 16.08 -17.73 21.43
C ASN A 85 16.95 -16.47 21.25
N MET A 86 16.47 -15.46 20.54
CA MET A 86 17.16 -14.17 20.42
C MET A 86 17.05 -13.35 21.70
N LYS A 87 15.87 -13.32 22.33
CA LYS A 87 15.70 -12.69 23.65
C LYS A 87 16.64 -13.29 24.69
N SER A 88 16.77 -14.61 24.71
CA SER A 88 17.65 -15.33 25.63
C SER A 88 19.13 -14.99 25.40
N ALA A 89 19.56 -14.83 24.14
CA ALA A 89 20.94 -14.43 23.81
C ALA A 89 21.26 -12.98 24.23
N LEU A 90 20.24 -12.13 24.31
CA LEU A 90 20.35 -10.74 24.78
C LEU A 90 20.11 -10.61 26.29
N ALA A 91 19.68 -11.68 26.96
CA ALA A 91 19.43 -11.67 28.40
C ALA A 91 20.74 -11.43 29.16
N GLY A 92 20.74 -10.43 30.05
CA GLY A 92 21.93 -10.03 30.80
C GLY A 92 22.84 -9.04 30.09
N GLN A 93 22.56 -8.67 28.83
CA GLN A 93 23.20 -7.53 28.18
C GLN A 93 22.44 -6.23 28.48
N ASP A 94 23.15 -5.11 28.54
CA ASP A 94 22.49 -3.80 28.57
C ASP A 94 21.85 -3.51 27.20
N LEU A 95 20.52 -3.52 27.16
CA LEU A 95 19.78 -3.35 25.91
C LEU A 95 20.03 -1.96 25.32
N GLU A 96 20.10 -0.91 26.13
CA GLU A 96 20.29 0.46 25.62
C GLU A 96 21.64 0.62 24.91
N SER A 97 22.71 0.05 25.48
CA SER A 97 24.04 0.08 24.85
C SER A 97 24.14 -0.79 23.58
N THR A 98 23.39 -1.89 23.50
CA THR A 98 23.44 -2.83 22.36
C THR A 98 22.48 -2.50 21.23
N LYS A 99 21.42 -1.74 21.53
CA LYS A 99 20.33 -1.37 20.62
C LYS A 99 20.78 -0.75 19.28
N PRO A 100 21.76 0.16 19.21
CA PRO A 100 22.23 0.69 17.92
C PRO A 100 22.76 -0.40 16.97
N TYR A 101 23.48 -1.39 17.51
CA TYR A 101 24.01 -2.51 16.73
C TYR A 101 22.90 -3.45 16.27
N LEU A 102 21.94 -3.75 17.14
CA LEU A 102 20.77 -4.58 16.80
C LEU A 102 19.91 -3.93 15.72
N ILE A 103 19.65 -2.63 15.84
CA ILE A 103 18.93 -1.85 14.83
C ILE A 103 19.67 -1.90 13.51
N SER A 104 20.98 -1.63 13.50
CA SER A 104 21.78 -1.64 12.27
C SER A 104 21.78 -3.03 11.60
N ALA A 105 21.92 -4.10 12.38
CA ALA A 105 21.86 -5.47 11.88
C ALA A 105 20.49 -5.81 11.29
N PHE A 106 19.41 -5.45 12.00
CA PHE A 106 18.05 -5.64 11.52
C PHE A 106 17.79 -4.86 10.23
N GLU A 107 18.13 -3.57 10.19
CA GLU A 107 17.91 -2.73 9.02
C GLU A 107 18.64 -3.23 7.78
N LYS A 108 19.88 -3.71 7.94
CA LYS A 108 20.64 -4.33 6.85
C LYS A 108 20.00 -5.64 6.39
N ALA A 109 19.60 -6.51 7.33
CA ALA A 109 18.95 -7.78 7.00
C ALA A 109 17.59 -7.58 6.30
N ALA A 110 16.85 -6.56 6.72
CA ALA A 110 15.58 -6.16 6.11
C ALA A 110 15.75 -5.34 4.82
N GLY A 111 16.98 -4.96 4.43
CA GLY A 111 17.23 -4.10 3.26
C GLY A 111 16.68 -2.67 3.40
N LEU A 112 16.49 -2.20 4.64
CA LEU A 112 16.00 -0.85 4.94
C LEU A 112 17.05 0.22 4.63
N ASP A 113 18.33 -0.14 4.56
CA ASP A 113 19.43 0.74 4.12
C ASP A 113 19.21 1.26 2.69
N LYS A 114 18.89 0.35 1.75
CA LYS A 114 18.55 0.71 0.38
C LYS A 114 17.24 1.50 0.34
N PHE A 115 16.27 1.10 1.15
CA PHE A 115 14.97 1.77 1.22
C PHE A 115 15.08 3.23 1.69
N LYS A 116 15.93 3.50 2.70
CA LYS A 116 16.25 4.84 3.24
C LYS A 116 16.90 5.77 2.23
N SER A 117 17.58 5.24 1.22
CA SER A 117 18.22 6.05 0.18
C SER A 117 17.24 6.65 -0.83
N LEU A 118 15.98 6.19 -0.85
CA LEU A 118 14.97 6.70 -1.78
C LEU A 118 14.51 8.10 -1.37
N GLY A 119 14.42 9.00 -2.35
CA GLY A 119 13.81 10.31 -2.16
C GLY A 119 12.37 10.19 -1.64
N GLY A 120 12.00 11.02 -0.65
CA GLY A 120 10.66 11.00 -0.06
C GLY A 120 10.42 9.87 0.94
N VAL A 121 11.45 9.09 1.31
CA VAL A 121 11.35 8.04 2.32
C VAL A 121 12.03 8.46 3.62
N ASP A 122 11.34 8.29 4.74
CA ASP A 122 11.89 8.40 6.10
C ASP A 122 11.62 7.10 6.84
N VAL A 123 12.66 6.48 7.40
CA VAL A 123 12.56 5.22 8.15
C VAL A 123 13.11 5.44 9.55
N LYS A 124 12.29 5.09 10.54
CA LYS A 124 12.66 5.07 11.95
C LYS A 124 12.52 3.65 12.46
N THR A 125 13.58 3.15 13.07
CA THR A 125 13.61 1.83 13.70
C THR A 125 13.91 2.02 15.17
N ASP A 126 13.18 1.32 16.02
CA ASP A 126 13.38 1.30 17.45
C ASP A 126 13.25 -0.13 17.99
N ILE A 127 13.85 -0.37 19.15
CA ILE A 127 13.69 -1.62 19.91
C ILE A 127 13.22 -1.24 21.31
N THR A 128 12.05 -1.75 21.67
CA THR A 128 11.47 -1.53 23.01
C THR A 128 12.15 -2.40 24.06
N LYS A 129 11.94 -2.09 25.33
CA LYS A 129 12.44 -2.89 26.47
C LYS A 129 11.93 -4.33 26.48
N ASP A 130 10.77 -4.56 25.87
CA ASP A 130 10.16 -5.89 25.73
C ASP A 130 10.67 -6.64 24.47
N TYR A 131 11.80 -6.19 23.90
CA TYR A 131 12.42 -6.78 22.71
C TYR A 131 11.51 -6.81 21.47
N ILE A 132 10.62 -5.82 21.36
CA ILE A 132 9.79 -5.59 20.17
C ILE A 132 10.52 -4.60 19.28
N ILE A 133 10.83 -5.02 18.05
CA ILE A 133 11.32 -4.14 16.98
C ILE A 133 10.13 -3.39 16.42
N LYS A 134 10.22 -2.06 16.39
CA LYS A 134 9.24 -1.17 15.76
C LYS A 134 9.89 -0.45 14.60
N VAL A 135 9.27 -0.54 13.42
CA VAL A 135 9.70 0.22 12.24
C VAL A 135 8.55 1.12 11.81
N THR A 136 8.81 2.41 11.65
CA THR A 136 7.90 3.36 11.01
C THR A 136 8.55 3.88 9.74
N ILE A 137 7.86 3.71 8.63
CA ILE A 137 8.29 4.17 7.32
C ILE A 137 7.27 5.18 6.81
N ASN A 138 7.71 6.40 6.52
CA ASN A 138 6.91 7.41 5.85
C ASN A 138 7.37 7.49 4.39
N ILE A 139 6.40 7.46 3.45
CA ILE A 139 6.64 7.59 2.02
C ILE A 139 5.82 8.76 1.49
N ASP A 140 6.51 9.80 1.05
CA ASP A 140 5.95 10.96 0.36
C ASP A 140 5.87 10.68 -1.14
N MET A 141 4.65 10.43 -1.62
CA MET A 141 4.41 10.05 -3.01
C MET A 141 4.68 11.17 -4.01
N SER A 142 4.84 12.41 -3.54
CA SER A 142 5.23 13.55 -4.39
C SER A 142 6.73 13.64 -4.64
N LYS A 143 7.54 12.90 -3.87
CA LYS A 143 9.01 12.96 -3.90
C LYS A 143 9.66 11.66 -4.35
N ILE A 144 8.97 10.54 -4.21
CA ILE A 144 9.53 9.22 -4.55
C ILE A 144 9.58 9.00 -6.06
N ASN A 145 10.72 8.49 -6.55
CA ASN A 145 10.85 7.97 -7.89
C ASN A 145 10.41 6.49 -7.92
N LEU A 146 9.18 6.23 -8.37
CA LEU A 146 8.64 4.87 -8.42
C LEU A 146 9.36 3.95 -9.41
N ASP A 147 10.01 4.49 -10.46
CA ASP A 147 10.78 3.69 -11.42
C ASP A 147 12.07 3.16 -10.81
N GLU A 148 12.73 3.95 -9.98
CA GLU A 148 13.91 3.53 -9.23
C GLU A 148 13.51 2.61 -8.07
N ALA A 149 12.49 2.99 -7.31
CA ALA A 149 12.03 2.23 -6.15
C ALA A 149 11.56 0.81 -6.54
N SER A 150 10.92 0.66 -7.72
CA SER A 150 10.47 -0.65 -8.23
C SER A 150 11.60 -1.62 -8.58
N LYS A 151 12.85 -1.15 -8.65
CA LYS A 151 14.04 -1.99 -8.94
C LYS A 151 14.72 -2.52 -7.68
N LEU A 152 14.27 -2.13 -6.48
CA LEU A 152 14.85 -2.64 -5.24
C LEU A 152 14.55 -4.13 -5.06
N ASP A 153 15.56 -4.90 -4.67
CA ASP A 153 15.45 -6.35 -4.49
C ASP A 153 14.32 -6.75 -3.52
N THR A 154 14.27 -6.13 -2.34
CA THR A 154 13.33 -6.49 -1.26
C THR A 154 11.94 -5.87 -1.43
N TYR A 155 11.86 -4.65 -1.94
CA TYR A 155 10.64 -3.82 -1.90
C TYR A 155 10.11 -3.42 -3.28
N GLY A 156 10.78 -3.82 -4.36
CA GLY A 156 10.44 -3.39 -5.71
C GLY A 156 9.04 -3.80 -6.15
N SER A 157 8.58 -4.98 -5.73
CA SER A 157 7.22 -5.47 -6.04
C SER A 157 6.12 -4.59 -5.43
N MET A 158 6.33 -4.05 -4.23
CA MET A 158 5.42 -3.11 -3.59
C MET A 158 5.29 -1.83 -4.41
N PHE A 159 6.42 -1.23 -4.79
CA PHE A 159 6.41 0.00 -5.59
C PHE A 159 5.89 -0.20 -7.00
N SER A 160 6.17 -1.35 -7.61
CA SER A 160 5.58 -1.73 -8.90
C SER A 160 4.06 -1.83 -8.81
N THR A 161 3.55 -2.40 -7.72
CA THR A 161 2.10 -2.45 -7.47
C THR A 161 1.51 -1.06 -7.29
N ILE A 162 2.15 -0.19 -6.48
CA ILE A 162 1.70 1.20 -6.27
C ILE A 162 1.72 1.99 -7.58
N LYS A 163 2.73 1.79 -8.43
CA LYS A 163 2.87 2.46 -9.73
C LYS A 163 1.75 2.08 -10.71
N ASN A 164 1.31 0.82 -10.69
CA ASN A 164 0.43 0.26 -11.71
C ASN A 164 -1.06 0.25 -11.31
N LEU A 165 -1.39 0.51 -10.04
CA LEU A 165 -2.76 0.48 -9.53
C LEU A 165 -3.28 1.87 -9.14
N THR A 166 -4.58 2.07 -9.31
CA THR A 166 -5.27 3.19 -8.64
C THR A 166 -5.38 2.94 -7.13
N PRO A 167 -5.57 3.97 -6.29
CA PRO A 167 -5.80 3.79 -4.85
C PRO A 167 -6.90 2.79 -4.51
N LYS A 168 -8.00 2.81 -5.26
CA LYS A 168 -9.10 1.85 -5.06
C LYS A 168 -8.65 0.40 -5.30
N GLN A 169 -8.00 0.13 -6.43
CA GLN A 169 -7.52 -1.21 -6.79
C GLN A 169 -6.45 -1.70 -5.81
N TYR A 170 -5.57 -0.82 -5.36
CA TYR A 170 -4.57 -1.15 -4.34
C TYR A 170 -5.21 -1.50 -3.00
N ILE A 171 -6.21 -0.73 -2.54
CA ILE A 171 -6.94 -1.05 -1.31
C ILE A 171 -7.65 -2.40 -1.43
N GLU A 172 -8.24 -2.71 -2.59
CA GLU A 172 -8.86 -4.00 -2.86
C GLU A 172 -7.82 -5.14 -2.81
N SER A 173 -6.62 -4.95 -3.37
CA SER A 173 -5.56 -5.97 -3.31
C SER A 173 -5.04 -6.19 -1.89
N VAL A 174 -4.89 -5.13 -1.10
CA VAL A 174 -4.52 -5.20 0.33
C VAL A 174 -5.57 -5.98 1.12
N LYS A 175 -6.86 -5.74 0.88
CA LYS A 175 -7.96 -6.49 1.51
C LYS A 175 -7.95 -7.96 1.07
N ALA A 176 -7.73 -8.22 -0.22
CA ALA A 176 -7.66 -9.57 -0.77
C ALA A 176 -6.47 -10.37 -0.19
N ALA A 177 -5.37 -9.70 0.17
CA ALA A 177 -4.23 -10.30 0.87
C ALA A 177 -4.52 -10.63 2.35
N GLY A 178 -5.72 -10.33 2.86
CA GLY A 178 -6.16 -10.66 4.21
C GLY A 178 -6.00 -9.53 5.23
N ALA A 179 -5.59 -8.33 4.81
CA ALA A 179 -5.51 -7.18 5.70
C ALA A 179 -6.91 -6.68 6.09
N LYS A 180 -7.07 -6.32 7.37
CA LYS A 180 -8.31 -5.78 7.91
C LYS A 180 -8.22 -4.28 8.05
N GLU A 181 -9.27 -3.56 7.67
CA GLU A 181 -9.36 -2.12 7.89
C GLU A 181 -9.43 -1.84 9.40
N VAL A 182 -8.65 -0.86 9.86
CA VAL A 182 -8.56 -0.45 11.27
C VAL A 182 -8.71 1.06 11.36
N ALA A 183 -8.91 1.58 12.58
CA ALA A 183 -8.92 3.01 12.82
C ALA A 183 -7.58 3.63 12.40
N ASN A 184 -7.62 4.84 11.87
CA ASN A 184 -6.41 5.60 11.58
C ASN A 184 -5.68 5.87 12.92
N PRO A 185 -4.36 5.63 12.99
CA PRO A 185 -3.56 5.89 14.19
C PRO A 185 -3.37 7.38 14.48
#